data_AF-A0A4Z0PRL4-F1
#
_entry.id   AF-A0A4Z0PRL4-F1
#
_cell.length_a   1.000
_cell.length_b   1.000
_cell.length_c   1.000
_cell.angle_alpha   90.00
_cell.angle_beta   90.00
_cell.angle_gamma   90.00
#
_symmetry.space_group_name_H-M   'P 1'
#
loop_
_entity.id
_entity.type
_entity.pdbx_description
1 polymer ?
#
loop_
_entity_poly.entity_id
_entity_poly.type
_entity_poly.pdbx_seq_one_letter_code
_entity_poly.pdbx_strand_id
1 'polypeptide(L)'
;MSHKLYDIALYYEPMDEQSTIFARRQNAISALYVYNLNGYKPQSTSRISVTLADKDLIIGYMSSSVLSVYAHFDKFAYWQKSAEEQNLIIIDTIHRIALASAEKYNWNKEILEQAYQKTLAANFKYAEGKIKISKDKKTQSLYPARNGSRFLCYFR
;
A
#
# COMPACT_ATOMS: atom_id res chain seq x y z
N MET A 1 10.19 -7.32 -19.59
CA MET A 1 10.92 -7.76 -18.37
C MET A 1 9.92 -7.95 -17.24
N SER A 2 10.18 -8.82 -16.26
CA SER A 2 9.29 -9.01 -15.10
C SER A 2 9.71 -8.09 -13.94
N HIS A 3 8.86 -7.12 -13.63
CA HIS A 3 9.05 -6.12 -12.58
C HIS A 3 8.57 -6.64 -11.22
N LYS A 4 9.10 -6.09 -10.13
CA LYS A 4 8.58 -6.34 -8.78
C LYS A 4 7.40 -5.42 -8.54
N LEU A 5 6.37 -5.89 -7.84
CA LEU A 5 5.37 -4.99 -7.28
C LEU A 5 6.08 -4.14 -6.22
N TYR A 6 6.10 -2.82 -6.41
CA TYR A 6 6.82 -1.87 -5.55
C TYR A 6 5.91 -0.81 -4.91
N ASP A 7 4.67 -0.68 -5.37
CA ASP A 7 3.70 0.29 -4.85
C ASP A 7 2.24 -0.15 -5.09
N ILE A 8 1.38 0.13 -4.12
CA ILE A 8 -0.08 0.03 -4.20
C ILE A 8 -0.62 1.35 -3.64
N ALA A 9 -1.11 2.24 -4.50
CA ALA A 9 -1.47 3.60 -4.10
C ALA A 9 -2.98 3.80 -4.08
N LEU A 10 -3.53 4.14 -2.92
CA LEU A 10 -4.94 4.50 -2.73
C LEU A 10 -5.12 6.01 -2.92
N TYR A 11 -5.87 6.38 -3.95
CA TYR A 11 -6.15 7.76 -4.33
C TYR A 11 -7.45 8.24 -3.68
N TYR A 12 -7.31 9.15 -2.71
CA TYR A 12 -8.41 9.82 -2.04
C TYR A 12 -8.59 11.23 -2.63
N GLU A 13 -9.76 11.47 -3.19
CA GLU A 13 -10.27 12.81 -3.57
C GLU A 13 -11.37 13.20 -2.57
N PRO A 14 -11.47 14.47 -2.10
CA PRO A 14 -10.80 15.70 -2.59
C PRO A 14 -9.36 15.94 -2.09
N MET A 15 -8.73 17.04 -2.51
CA MET A 15 -7.39 17.49 -2.07
C MET A 15 -7.46 18.42 -0.83
N ASP A 16 -7.69 17.85 0.34
CA ASP A 16 -7.76 18.57 1.63
C ASP A 16 -6.71 18.05 2.65
N GLU A 17 -6.79 18.51 3.90
CA GLU A 17 -5.92 18.02 4.98
C GLU A 17 -6.15 16.52 5.25
N GLN A 18 -7.40 16.06 5.19
CA GLN A 18 -7.77 14.65 5.33
C GLN A 18 -7.08 13.79 4.28
N SER A 19 -7.05 14.23 3.01
CA SER A 19 -6.35 13.53 1.93
C SER A 19 -4.85 13.44 2.17
N THR A 20 -4.23 14.46 2.77
CA THR A 20 -2.81 14.44 3.15
C THR A 20 -2.54 13.45 4.30
N ILE A 21 -3.40 13.41 5.32
CA ILE A 21 -3.32 12.46 6.43
C ILE A 21 -3.51 11.03 5.91
N PHE A 22 -4.54 10.80 5.09
CA PHE A 22 -4.83 9.53 4.44
C PHE A 22 -3.65 9.07 3.57
N ALA A 23 -3.14 9.94 2.68
CA ALA A 23 -2.03 9.63 1.80
C ALA A 23 -0.78 9.19 2.56
N ARG A 24 -0.44 9.86 3.67
CA ARG A 24 0.67 9.46 4.56
C ARG A 24 0.43 8.08 5.18
N ARG A 25 -0.77 7.84 5.73
CA ARG A 25 -1.14 6.56 6.38
C ARG A 25 -1.14 5.39 5.38
N GLN A 26 -1.78 5.56 4.22
CA GLN A 26 -1.85 4.49 3.21
C GLN A 26 -0.50 4.21 2.55
N ASN A 27 0.34 5.23 2.31
CA ASN A 27 1.71 5.02 1.80
C ASN A 27 2.52 4.16 2.78
N ALA A 28 2.37 4.40 4.08
CA ALA A 28 3.05 3.61 5.10
C ALA A 28 2.60 2.14 5.07
N ILE A 29 1.29 1.89 5.18
CA ILE A 29 0.72 0.54 5.21
C ILE A 29 1.02 -0.23 3.92
N SER A 30 0.88 0.43 2.77
CA SER A 30 1.24 -0.11 1.46
C SER A 30 2.72 -0.49 1.37
N ALA A 31 3.63 0.38 1.82
CA ALA A 31 5.06 0.08 1.83
C ALA A 31 5.42 -1.11 2.74
N LEU A 32 4.71 -1.29 3.87
CA LEU A 32 4.89 -2.44 4.76
C LEU A 32 4.37 -3.74 4.12
N TYR A 33 3.18 -3.71 3.50
CA TYR A 33 2.63 -4.84 2.75
C TYR A 33 3.54 -5.26 1.60
N VAL A 34 3.98 -4.29 0.78
CA VAL A 34 4.91 -4.52 -0.34
C VAL A 34 6.27 -5.03 0.14
N TYR A 35 6.77 -4.57 1.28
CA TYR A 35 7.96 -5.12 1.90
C TYR A 35 7.75 -6.61 2.27
N ASN A 36 6.61 -6.95 2.86
CA ASN A 36 6.25 -8.31 3.27
C ASN A 36 5.99 -9.27 2.09
N LEU A 37 5.74 -8.77 0.87
CA LEU A 37 5.75 -9.55 -0.37
C LEU A 37 7.15 -10.08 -0.76
N ASN A 38 8.21 -9.73 -0.04
CA ASN A 38 9.59 -10.17 -0.26
C ASN A 38 10.10 -9.96 -1.71
N GLY A 39 9.58 -8.92 -2.38
CA GLY A 39 9.90 -8.62 -3.77
C GLY A 39 9.31 -9.59 -4.80
N TYR A 40 8.10 -10.10 -4.52
CA TYR A 40 7.22 -10.77 -5.46
C TYR A 40 7.06 -10.01 -6.79
N LYS A 41 6.81 -10.76 -7.86
CA LYS A 41 6.72 -10.26 -9.24
C LYS A 41 5.41 -10.75 -9.88
N PRO A 42 4.28 -10.09 -9.63
CA PRO A 42 3.04 -10.38 -10.36
C PRO A 42 3.25 -10.15 -11.87
N GLN A 43 2.53 -10.91 -12.70
CA GLN A 43 2.69 -10.82 -14.14
C GLN A 43 2.35 -9.42 -14.64
N SER A 44 3.25 -8.83 -15.43
CA SER A 44 3.11 -7.51 -16.05
C SER A 44 2.71 -6.37 -15.10
N THR A 45 2.95 -6.49 -13.79
CA THR A 45 2.52 -5.47 -12.81
C THR A 45 3.69 -5.05 -11.93
N SER A 46 3.98 -3.76 -11.92
CA SER A 46 4.95 -3.12 -11.02
C SER A 46 4.27 -2.21 -9.99
N ARG A 47 3.06 -1.71 -10.29
CA ARG A 47 2.27 -0.83 -9.46
C ARG A 47 0.77 -1.13 -9.59
N ILE A 48 0.04 -1.02 -8.50
CA ILE A 48 -1.44 -0.99 -8.51
C ILE A 48 -1.89 0.44 -8.15
N SER A 49 -2.73 1.02 -9.01
CA SER A 49 -3.33 2.35 -8.86
C SER A 49 -4.79 2.19 -8.49
N VAL A 50 -5.19 2.69 -7.32
CA VAL A 50 -6.49 2.38 -6.72
C VAL A 50 -7.31 3.65 -6.55
N THR A 51 -8.39 3.80 -7.31
CA THR A 51 -9.37 4.88 -7.07
C THR A 51 -10.40 4.40 -6.07
N LEU A 52 -10.63 5.18 -5.00
CA LEU A 52 -11.66 4.89 -4.01
C LEU A 52 -13.05 5.23 -4.57
N ALA A 53 -13.93 4.25 -4.63
CA ALA A 53 -15.24 4.30 -5.30
C ALA A 53 -16.29 3.49 -4.52
N ASP A 54 -17.50 3.35 -5.08
CA ASP A 54 -18.60 2.61 -4.45
C ASP A 54 -18.55 1.09 -4.66
N LYS A 55 -17.69 0.58 -5.54
CA LYS A 55 -17.57 -0.85 -5.86
C LYS A 55 -16.15 -1.26 -6.25
N ASP A 56 -15.87 -2.54 -6.05
CA ASP A 56 -14.66 -3.18 -6.55
C ASP A 56 -14.77 -3.43 -8.06
N LEU A 57 -13.75 -2.99 -8.80
CA LEU A 57 -13.64 -3.28 -10.23
C LEU A 57 -12.18 -3.24 -10.68
N ILE A 58 -11.66 -4.37 -11.14
CA ILE A 58 -10.34 -4.43 -11.78
C ILE A 58 -10.48 -3.89 -13.20
N ILE A 59 -10.17 -2.60 -13.42
CA ILE A 59 -10.29 -1.91 -14.71
C ILE A 59 -9.35 -2.57 -15.73
N GLY A 60 -8.06 -2.67 -15.40
CA GLY A 60 -7.04 -3.22 -16.27
C GLY A 60 -5.80 -2.34 -16.37
N TYR A 61 -4.93 -2.65 -17.33
CA TYR A 61 -3.64 -1.97 -17.47
C TYR A 61 -3.80 -0.61 -18.13
N MET A 62 -3.47 0.47 -17.40
CA MET A 62 -3.39 1.83 -17.96
C MET A 62 -2.07 2.08 -18.69
N SER A 63 -1.05 1.29 -18.35
CA SER A 63 0.24 1.23 -19.04
C SER A 63 0.84 -0.16 -18.86
N SER A 64 1.97 -0.44 -19.52
CA SER A 64 2.63 -1.76 -19.56
C SER A 64 3.01 -2.37 -18.20
N SER A 65 2.94 -1.62 -17.10
CA SER A 65 3.12 -2.19 -15.75
C SER A 65 2.27 -1.58 -14.63
N VAL A 66 1.29 -0.74 -14.95
CA VAL A 66 0.38 -0.11 -13.96
C VAL A 66 -1.02 -0.68 -14.11
N LEU A 67 -1.46 -1.46 -13.13
CA LEU A 67 -2.83 -1.96 -13.04
C LEU A 67 -3.71 -0.90 -12.38
N SER A 68 -4.82 -0.52 -13.04
CA SER A 68 -5.85 0.35 -12.47
C SER A 68 -7.00 -0.48 -11.89
N VAL A 69 -7.45 -0.08 -10.71
CA VAL A 69 -8.47 -0.74 -9.90
C VAL A 69 -9.36 0.32 -9.26
N TYR A 70 -10.67 0.07 -9.22
CA TYR A 70 -11.58 0.75 -8.31
C TYR A 70 -11.78 -0.13 -7.08
N ALA A 71 -11.78 0.48 -5.90
CA ALA A 71 -12.02 -0.20 -4.63
C ALA A 71 -13.22 0.42 -3.92
N HIS A 72 -14.16 -0.42 -3.49
CA HIS A 72 -15.20 -0.04 -2.54
C HIS A 72 -14.54 0.52 -1.26
N PHE A 73 -14.91 1.73 -0.87
CA PHE A 73 -14.37 2.39 0.33
C PHE A 73 -15.34 3.45 0.86
N ASP A 74 -15.96 3.20 2.03
CA ASP A 74 -16.74 4.21 2.74
C ASP A 74 -15.82 5.25 3.40
N LYS A 75 -15.66 6.38 2.70
CA LYS A 75 -14.86 7.53 3.17
C LYS A 75 -15.41 8.14 4.46
N PHE A 76 -16.73 8.16 4.65
CA PHE A 76 -17.36 8.79 5.80
C PHE A 76 -17.17 7.94 7.06
N ALA A 77 -17.46 6.64 6.97
CA ALA A 77 -17.23 5.70 8.05
C ALA A 77 -15.74 5.64 8.46
N TYR A 78 -14.82 5.67 7.49
CA TYR A 78 -13.38 5.68 7.76
C TYR A 78 -12.93 6.84 8.66
N TRP A 79 -13.46 8.06 8.48
CA TRP A 79 -13.07 9.20 9.31
C TRP A 79 -13.70 9.22 10.71
N GLN A 80 -14.74 8.43 10.94
CA GLN A 80 -15.32 8.22 12.28
C GLN A 80 -14.58 7.15 13.11
N LYS A 81 -13.61 6.47 12.50
CA LYS A 81 -12.90 5.33 13.09
C LYS A 81 -11.62 5.74 13.80
N SER A 82 -11.22 4.95 14.80
CA SER A 82 -9.94 5.14 15.50
C SER A 82 -8.73 4.99 14.56
N ALA A 83 -7.58 5.51 14.96
CA ALA A 83 -6.36 5.40 14.17
C ALA A 83 -5.91 3.95 13.89
N GLU A 84 -6.30 2.99 14.72
CA GLU A 84 -6.03 1.56 14.54
C GLU A 84 -7.00 0.93 13.54
N GLU A 85 -8.31 1.17 13.70
CA GLU A 85 -9.33 0.76 12.73
C GLU A 85 -9.10 1.36 11.34
N GLN A 86 -8.63 2.61 11.25
CA GLN A 86 -8.21 3.22 9.99
C GLN A 86 -7.07 2.44 9.31
N ASN A 87 -6.11 1.91 10.09
CA ASN A 87 -5.04 1.09 9.53
C ASN A 87 -5.59 -0.24 9.00
N LEU A 88 -6.49 -0.89 9.75
CA LEU A 88 -7.18 -2.12 9.35
C LEU A 88 -7.95 -1.92 8.04
N ILE A 89 -8.80 -0.90 7.96
CA ILE A 89 -9.58 -0.58 6.73
C ILE A 89 -8.68 -0.40 5.50
N ILE A 90 -7.51 0.24 5.66
CA ILE A 90 -6.55 0.42 4.56
C ILE A 90 -5.90 -0.91 4.15
N ILE A 91 -5.40 -1.71 5.10
CA ILE A 91 -4.73 -2.97 4.75
C ILE A 91 -5.71 -4.00 4.19
N ASP A 92 -6.94 -4.04 4.71
CA ASP A 92 -8.01 -4.90 4.21
C ASP A 92 -8.39 -4.51 2.78
N THR A 93 -8.47 -3.21 2.50
CA THR A 93 -8.70 -2.69 1.14
C THR A 93 -7.57 -3.08 0.19
N ILE A 94 -6.31 -2.87 0.59
CA ILE A 94 -5.11 -3.24 -0.19
C ILE A 94 -5.08 -4.75 -0.48
N HIS A 95 -5.37 -5.57 0.52
CA HIS A 95 -5.31 -7.02 0.38
C HIS A 95 -6.46 -7.57 -0.47
N ARG A 96 -7.69 -7.08 -0.24
CA ARG A 96 -8.89 -7.42 -1.02
C ARG A 96 -8.71 -7.16 -2.52
N ILE A 97 -8.22 -5.98 -2.90
CA ILE A 97 -7.95 -5.69 -4.33
C ILE A 97 -6.80 -6.52 -4.89
N ALA A 98 -5.81 -6.88 -4.07
CA ALA A 98 -4.69 -7.71 -4.50
C ALA A 98 -5.16 -9.15 -4.78
N LEU A 99 -6.05 -9.70 -3.95
CA LEU A 99 -6.69 -11.00 -4.19
C LEU A 99 -7.60 -10.98 -5.43
N ALA A 100 -8.41 -9.94 -5.62
CA ALA A 100 -9.24 -9.78 -6.81
C ALA A 100 -8.41 -9.64 -8.10
N SER A 101 -7.28 -8.91 -8.02
CA SER A 101 -6.30 -8.83 -9.12
C SER A 101 -5.62 -10.18 -9.38
N ALA A 102 -5.28 -10.90 -8.32
CA ALA A 102 -4.68 -12.24 -8.41
C ALA A 102 -5.62 -13.27 -9.03
N GLU A 103 -6.92 -13.16 -8.79
CA GLU A 103 -7.92 -14.00 -9.45
C GLU A 103 -8.02 -13.70 -10.95
N LYS A 104 -8.13 -12.41 -11.32
CA LYS A 104 -8.24 -11.99 -12.73
C LYS A 104 -6.98 -12.30 -13.55
N TYR A 105 -5.80 -12.24 -12.95
CA TYR A 105 -4.50 -12.38 -13.63
C TYR A 105 -3.68 -13.59 -13.18
N ASN A 106 -4.31 -14.54 -12.49
CA ASN A 106 -3.69 -15.79 -11.99
C ASN A 106 -2.37 -15.56 -11.21
N TRP A 107 -2.35 -14.58 -10.32
CA TRP A 107 -1.21 -14.37 -9.41
C TRP A 107 -1.29 -15.34 -8.21
N ASN A 108 -0.15 -15.56 -7.54
CA ASN A 108 -0.10 -16.43 -6.37
C ASN A 108 -0.77 -15.73 -5.17
N LYS A 109 -1.99 -16.19 -4.83
CA LYS A 109 -2.77 -15.69 -3.69
C LYS A 109 -2.11 -15.97 -2.33
N GLU A 110 -1.40 -17.10 -2.17
CA GLU A 110 -0.72 -17.47 -0.92
C GLU A 110 0.37 -16.46 -0.53
N ILE A 111 1.11 -15.92 -1.50
CA ILE A 111 2.13 -14.88 -1.26
C ILE A 111 1.49 -13.57 -0.78
N LEU A 112 0.31 -13.23 -1.30
CA LEU A 112 -0.47 -12.05 -0.87
C LEU A 112 -1.02 -12.24 0.55
N GLU A 113 -1.56 -13.42 0.85
CA GLU A 113 -2.04 -13.81 2.18
C GLU A 113 -0.91 -13.75 3.22
N GLN A 114 0.25 -14.36 2.92
CA GLN A 114 1.42 -14.31 3.80
C GLN A 114 1.91 -12.87 4.05
N ALA A 115 1.81 -11.98 3.06
CA ALA A 115 2.18 -10.58 3.23
C ALA A 115 1.15 -9.80 4.07
N TYR A 116 -0.13 -10.11 3.93
CA TYR A 116 -1.22 -9.57 4.75
C TYR A 116 -1.04 -9.96 6.22
N GLN A 117 -0.92 -11.26 6.51
CA GLN A 117 -0.74 -11.78 7.88
C GLN A 117 0.53 -11.22 8.55
N LYS A 118 1.65 -11.09 7.82
CA LYS A 118 2.87 -10.44 8.34
C LYS A 118 2.67 -8.95 8.64
N THR A 119 1.83 -8.26 7.87
CA THR A 119 1.54 -6.83 8.06
C THR A 119 0.67 -6.60 9.30
N LEU A 120 -0.33 -7.47 9.52
CA LEU A 120 -1.14 -7.50 10.74
C LEU A 120 -0.29 -7.88 11.97
N ALA A 121 0.52 -8.93 11.90
CA ALA A 121 1.38 -9.38 13.00
C ALA A 121 2.44 -8.33 13.40
N ALA A 122 2.87 -7.47 12.48
CA ALA A 122 3.73 -6.33 12.76
C ALA A 122 2.99 -5.17 13.47
N ASN A 123 1.65 -5.22 13.60
CA ASN A 123 0.78 -4.15 14.08
C ASN A 123 1.15 -2.77 13.46
N PHE A 124 1.31 -2.76 12.14
CA PHE A 124 1.69 -1.59 11.35
C PHE A 124 3.02 -0.91 11.74
N LYS A 125 3.84 -1.55 12.59
CA LYS A 125 5.17 -1.08 12.97
C LYS A 125 6.20 -1.62 11.99
N TYR A 126 7.12 -0.77 11.56
CA TYR A 126 8.31 -1.23 10.85
C TYR A 126 9.31 -1.81 11.85
N ALA A 127 9.87 -2.97 11.54
CA ALA A 127 11.10 -3.41 12.19
C ALA A 127 12.19 -2.35 11.97
N GLU A 128 13.03 -2.10 12.98
CA GLU A 128 14.04 -1.02 12.94
C GLU A 128 15.13 -1.26 11.88
N GLY A 129 14.80 -0.90 10.64
CA GLY A 129 15.65 -0.98 9.47
C GLY A 129 16.50 0.27 9.29
N LYS A 130 17.77 0.09 8.94
CA LYS A 130 18.72 1.17 8.73
C LYS A 130 18.35 2.07 7.50
N ILE A 131 18.07 3.37 7.69
CA ILE A 131 17.52 4.35 6.71
C ILE A 131 18.53 5.15 5.85
N LYS A 132 18.34 5.14 4.53
CA LYS A 132 19.15 5.87 3.54
C LYS A 132 18.50 7.21 3.18
N ILE A 133 19.11 8.33 3.58
CA ILE A 133 18.64 9.69 3.27
C ILE A 133 18.99 10.05 1.81
N SER A 134 18.01 10.53 1.04
CA SER A 134 18.25 11.12 -0.30
C SER A 134 18.98 12.46 -0.19
N LYS A 135 19.93 12.74 -1.11
CA LYS A 135 20.68 14.01 -1.11
C LYS A 135 19.87 15.21 -1.64
N ASP A 136 18.72 14.98 -2.27
CA ASP A 136 17.88 16.07 -2.81
C ASP A 136 16.95 16.67 -1.74
N LYS A 137 17.28 17.91 -1.33
CA LYS A 137 16.62 18.67 -0.25
C LYS A 137 15.23 19.24 -0.63
N LYS A 138 14.32 18.46 -1.22
CA LYS A 138 12.94 18.94 -1.50
C LYS A 138 11.77 18.02 -1.15
N THR A 139 11.98 16.74 -0.82
CA THR A 139 10.85 15.88 -0.41
C THR A 139 11.26 14.81 0.62
N GLN A 140 10.80 14.95 1.86
CA GLN A 140 10.82 13.83 2.81
C GLN A 140 9.72 12.85 2.41
N SER A 141 10.11 11.71 1.84
CA SER A 141 9.21 10.57 1.61
C SER A 141 9.68 9.39 2.45
N LEU A 142 8.76 8.85 3.27
CA LEU A 142 9.02 7.72 4.15
C LEU A 142 8.96 6.43 3.32
N TYR A 143 10.13 5.90 2.95
CA TYR A 143 10.27 4.58 2.36
C TYR A 143 11.15 3.69 3.24
N PRO A 144 10.85 2.39 3.38
CA PRO A 144 11.74 1.44 4.05
C PRO A 144 13.03 1.28 3.23
N ALA A 145 14.13 1.82 3.74
CA ALA A 145 15.42 1.67 3.07
C ALA A 145 16.03 0.28 3.30
N ARG A 146 16.54 -0.33 2.24
CA ARG A 146 17.47 -1.45 2.35
C ARG A 146 18.84 -0.94 2.81
N ASN A 147 19.25 -1.33 4.02
CA ASN A 147 20.62 -1.25 4.57
C ASN A 147 21.33 0.14 4.61
N GLY A 148 21.11 0.94 5.66
CA GLY A 148 22.05 1.99 6.20
C GLY A 148 21.43 3.40 6.33
N SER A 149 21.10 4.05 7.48
CA SER A 149 21.18 3.86 8.98
C SER A 149 19.98 4.53 9.74
N ARG A 150 19.55 4.01 10.92
CA ARG A 150 18.37 4.36 11.79
C ARG A 150 17.57 5.68 11.57
N PHE A 151 16.23 5.63 11.75
CA PHE A 151 15.39 6.64 12.43
C PHE A 151 14.20 5.96 13.15
N LEU A 152 13.69 6.61 14.21
CA LEU A 152 12.45 6.25 14.90
C LEU A 152 11.26 7.04 14.34
N CYS A 153 10.06 6.48 14.43
CA CYS A 153 8.81 7.24 14.45
C CYS A 153 7.99 6.80 15.66
N TYR A 154 7.85 7.69 16.65
CA TYR A 154 6.82 7.56 17.68
C TYR A 154 5.49 8.01 17.11
N PHE A 155 4.45 7.18 17.26
CA PHE A 155 3.08 7.67 17.29
C PHE A 155 2.75 8.03 18.74
N ARG A 156 2.32 9.28 18.95
CA ARG A 156 1.59 9.77 20.11
C ARG A 156 0.21 10.19 19.64
#